data_AF-A0A2D6X595-F1
#
_entry.id   AF-A0A2D6X595-F1
#
_cell.length_a   1.000
_cell.length_b   1.000
_cell.length_c   1.000
_cell.angle_alpha   90.00
_cell.angle_beta   90.00
_cell.angle_gamma   90.00
#
_symmetry.space_group_name_H-M   'P 1'
#
loop_
_entity.id
_entity.type
_entity.pdbx_description
1 polymer ?
#
loop_
_entity_poly.entity_id
_entity_poly.type
_entity_poly.pdbx_seq_one_letter_code
_entity_poly.pdbx_strand_id
1 'polypeptide(L)'
;MPHNRIIHNLQEVFIGSPSDETDLAITGAEGYHVLQRLERVQNVDYDITSEPRKDSVLGKTHHVIDSHFDPPEITINMSYYSYGVNNELRMGLNTDNEQTSNAEIGKSLLEDIGLDKVEGRNLYLVINNDTKELHRNDPEDEYPAILLSGSGFQQSDVVDPYSRDYSVVVFQNCHLNSYDTQAAVGGISTVRTSFSAQNIVAYSSGSGINIPYLDLKKGEVTDTVDDIYTSDFSADVDGWIEKSLGDLYITHDGKLLLQPLGTAVGVHYAKREDGFTTVGKKYKLTGEGYIKASAPNVDHIRFYDGVDYLLGDFVGGTKGTWQSFSVEWTAQRDYISFYMQKDGAAGNGTEFAAGAGDIIYLRNIVVTEVKELIIPNYFKRDSFCRDFFDADDPLL
;
A
#
# COMPACT_ATOMS: atom_id res chain seq x y z
N MET A 1 -37.12 -5.77 10.41
CA MET A 1 -36.06 -6.73 10.06
C MET A 1 -35.23 -6.96 11.32
N PRO A 2 -34.64 -8.13 11.57
CA PRO A 2 -33.70 -8.28 12.68
C PRO A 2 -32.49 -7.38 12.40
N HIS A 3 -32.24 -6.42 13.29
CA HIS A 3 -31.01 -5.63 13.28
C HIS A 3 -29.97 -6.43 14.05
N ASN A 4 -28.95 -6.93 13.35
CA ASN A 4 -27.79 -7.50 14.03
C ASN A 4 -26.94 -6.33 14.54
N ARG A 5 -27.00 -6.05 15.84
CA ARG A 5 -26.09 -5.11 16.49
C ARG A 5 -24.82 -5.86 16.87
N ILE A 6 -23.72 -5.57 16.19
CA ILE A 6 -22.40 -6.05 16.57
C ILE A 6 -21.75 -4.94 17.38
N ILE A 7 -21.37 -5.25 18.63
CA ILE A 7 -20.67 -4.34 19.51
C ILE A 7 -19.24 -4.88 19.64
N HIS A 8 -18.27 -4.14 19.13
CA HIS A 8 -16.87 -4.44 19.33
C HIS A 8 -16.34 -3.64 20.52
N ASN A 9 -15.38 -4.20 21.26
CA ASN A 9 -14.59 -3.42 22.20
C ASN A 9 -13.56 -2.61 21.39
N LEU A 10 -14.01 -1.49 20.84
CA LEU A 10 -13.16 -0.57 20.10
C LEU A 10 -12.18 0.06 21.09
N GLN A 11 -10.90 -0.17 20.88
CA GLN A 11 -9.88 0.47 21.71
C GLN A 11 -9.44 1.80 21.10
N GLU A 12 -9.22 1.83 19.78
CA GLU A 12 -8.62 2.98 19.12
C GLU A 12 -9.13 3.20 17.70
N VAL A 13 -9.05 4.45 17.25
CA VAL A 13 -9.31 4.87 15.89
C VAL A 13 -8.04 5.46 15.31
N PHE A 14 -7.69 5.00 14.11
CA PHE A 14 -6.60 5.55 13.34
C PHE A 14 -7.08 6.00 11.98
N ILE A 15 -6.32 6.91 11.38
CA ILE A 15 -6.43 7.31 9.99
C ILE A 15 -5.14 6.94 9.28
N GLY A 16 -5.28 6.38 8.09
CA GLY A 16 -4.19 6.21 7.16
C GLY A 16 -4.25 7.27 6.08
N SER A 17 -3.12 7.48 5.44
CA SER A 17 -3.02 8.19 4.17
C SER A 17 -3.81 7.54 3.03
N PRO A 18 -4.14 8.32 1.99
CA PRO A 18 -4.45 7.75 0.68
C PRO A 18 -3.19 7.07 0.07
N SER A 19 -3.38 6.32 -1.00
CA SER A 19 -2.33 5.52 -1.66
C SER A 19 -1.15 6.36 -2.15
N ASP A 20 -1.46 7.54 -2.68
CA ASP A 20 -0.55 8.49 -3.33
C ASP A 20 0.06 9.52 -2.37
N GLU A 21 -0.22 9.44 -1.08
CA GLU A 21 0.32 10.38 -0.10
C GLU A 21 1.84 10.24 0.01
N THR A 22 2.51 11.37 -0.22
CA THR A 22 3.96 11.50 -0.06
C THR A 22 4.37 12.18 1.23
N ASP A 23 3.42 12.65 2.05
CA ASP A 23 3.73 13.30 3.32
C ASP A 23 4.45 12.33 4.27
N LEU A 24 5.71 12.65 4.55
CA LEU A 24 6.59 11.91 5.46
C LEU A 24 6.10 11.97 6.92
N ALA A 25 5.24 12.95 7.26
CA ALA A 25 4.55 13.00 8.56
C ALA A 25 3.61 11.80 8.77
N ILE A 26 3.14 11.20 7.68
CA ILE A 26 2.14 10.12 7.67
C ILE A 26 2.75 8.79 7.18
N THR A 27 3.78 8.85 6.34
CA THR A 27 4.45 7.67 5.73
C THR A 27 5.75 7.26 6.42
N GLY A 28 5.97 7.75 7.65
CA GLY A 28 7.21 7.83 8.44
C GLY A 28 8.32 6.77 8.44
N ALA A 29 8.18 5.62 7.76
CA ALA A 29 9.28 4.70 7.52
C ALA A 29 9.22 4.20 6.08
N GLU A 30 10.36 4.21 5.37
CA GLU A 30 10.43 3.76 3.97
C GLU A 30 9.83 2.36 3.80
N GLY A 31 8.84 2.22 2.90
CA GLY A 31 8.15 0.96 2.61
C GLY A 31 7.01 0.62 3.59
N TYR A 32 6.73 1.47 4.57
CA TYR A 32 5.66 1.29 5.54
C TYR A 32 4.68 2.45 5.55
N HIS A 33 3.49 2.16 6.05
CA HIS A 33 2.49 3.17 6.32
C HIS A 33 2.12 3.15 7.79
N VAL A 34 2.53 4.22 8.48
CA VAL A 34 2.32 4.36 9.91
C VAL A 34 0.96 4.99 10.13
N LEU A 35 0.07 4.26 10.79
CA LEU A 35 -1.26 4.74 11.09
C LEU A 35 -1.22 5.90 12.09
N GLN A 36 -1.98 6.95 11.82
CA GLN A 36 -2.08 8.09 12.72
C GLN A 36 -3.27 7.94 13.64
N ARG A 37 -3.00 7.92 14.95
CA ARG A 37 -4.04 7.76 15.96
C ARG A 37 -4.89 9.04 16.06
N LEU A 38 -6.21 8.91 16.20
CA LEU A 38 -7.06 10.03 16.57
C LEU A 38 -7.20 10.12 18.10
N GLU A 39 -7.04 11.32 18.64
CA GLU A 39 -7.03 11.55 20.07
C GLU A 39 -8.40 11.95 20.63
N ARG A 40 -8.63 11.55 21.89
CA ARG A 40 -9.82 11.93 22.69
C ARG A 40 -11.15 11.58 22.02
N VAL A 41 -11.16 10.56 21.17
CA VAL A 41 -12.36 10.00 20.58
C VAL A 41 -13.27 9.48 21.69
N GLN A 42 -14.50 9.97 21.73
CA GLN A 42 -15.50 9.61 22.73
C GLN A 42 -16.40 8.48 22.24
N ASN A 43 -16.71 8.51 20.95
CA ASN A 43 -17.65 7.59 20.36
C ASN A 43 -17.41 7.49 18.85
N VAL A 44 -17.48 6.27 18.34
CA VAL A 44 -17.51 5.95 16.91
C VAL A 44 -18.68 5.00 16.66
N ASP A 45 -19.57 5.42 15.78
CA ASP A 45 -20.64 4.59 15.26
C ASP A 45 -20.43 4.40 13.76
N TYR A 46 -20.69 3.20 13.25
CA TYR A 46 -20.79 2.99 11.81
C TYR A 46 -22.08 2.24 11.48
N ASP A 47 -22.63 2.54 10.32
CA ASP A 47 -23.82 1.90 9.78
C ASP A 47 -23.55 1.44 8.34
N ILE A 48 -24.10 0.29 7.98
CA ILE A 48 -24.04 -0.27 6.64
C ILE A 48 -25.47 -0.44 6.18
N THR A 49 -25.91 0.44 5.29
CA THR A 49 -27.26 0.42 4.73
C THR A 49 -27.21 -0.10 3.30
N SER A 50 -27.99 -1.13 3.01
CA SER A 50 -28.21 -1.60 1.63
C SER A 50 -29.70 -1.79 1.43
N GLU A 51 -30.26 -1.05 0.49
CA GLU A 51 -31.68 -1.15 0.17
C GLU A 51 -31.90 -2.12 -1.01
N PRO A 52 -32.70 -3.19 -0.84
CA PRO A 52 -33.05 -4.04 -1.96
C PRO A 52 -33.91 -3.27 -2.96
N ARG A 53 -33.49 -3.26 -4.22
CA ARG A 53 -34.31 -2.73 -5.30
C ARG A 53 -35.44 -3.69 -5.60
N LYS A 54 -36.66 -3.16 -5.52
CA LYS A 54 -37.90 -3.90 -5.77
C LYS A 54 -38.37 -3.66 -7.19
N ASP A 55 -37.93 -4.51 -8.11
CA ASP A 55 -38.35 -4.39 -9.50
C ASP A 55 -39.78 -4.95 -9.68
N SER A 56 -40.64 -4.10 -10.23
CA SER A 56 -42.02 -4.45 -10.57
C SER A 56 -42.10 -4.79 -12.05
N VAL A 57 -42.59 -5.99 -12.37
CA VAL A 57 -42.82 -6.40 -13.76
C VAL A 57 -44.21 -5.96 -14.17
N LEU A 58 -44.32 -5.30 -15.33
CA LEU A 58 -45.59 -4.86 -15.89
C LEU A 58 -46.59 -6.04 -15.95
N GLY A 59 -47.77 -5.87 -15.34
CA GLY A 59 -48.82 -6.89 -15.31
C GLY A 59 -48.81 -7.81 -14.08
N LYS A 60 -47.86 -7.64 -13.15
CA LYS A 60 -47.90 -8.28 -11.82
C LYS A 60 -48.12 -7.25 -10.72
N THR A 61 -48.95 -7.60 -9.74
CA THR A 61 -49.24 -6.77 -8.56
C THR A 61 -48.25 -6.96 -7.42
N HIS A 62 -47.30 -7.89 -7.56
CA HIS A 62 -46.25 -8.17 -6.59
C HIS A 62 -44.87 -8.07 -7.26
N HIS A 63 -43.88 -7.61 -6.50
CA HIS A 63 -42.48 -7.60 -6.90
C HIS A 63 -42.02 -9.02 -7.21
N VAL A 64 -41.28 -9.19 -8.31
CA VAL A 64 -40.88 -10.51 -8.81
C VAL A 64 -39.47 -10.86 -8.37
N ILE A 65 -38.64 -9.84 -8.13
CA ILE A 65 -37.23 -9.97 -7.82
C ILE A 65 -36.89 -8.88 -6.79
N ASP A 66 -36.36 -9.31 -5.65
CA ASP A 66 -35.60 -8.44 -4.76
C ASP A 66 -34.13 -8.61 -5.15
N SER A 67 -33.57 -7.60 -5.80
CA SER A 67 -32.17 -7.60 -6.23
C SER A 67 -31.43 -6.45 -5.59
N HIS A 68 -30.26 -6.73 -5.02
CA HIS A 68 -29.34 -5.72 -4.52
C HIS A 68 -28.43 -5.34 -5.68
N PHE A 69 -28.81 -4.29 -6.42
CA PHE A 69 -27.99 -3.77 -7.52
C PHE A 69 -27.14 -2.58 -7.10
N ASP A 70 -27.54 -1.87 -6.05
CA ASP A 70 -26.84 -0.70 -5.57
C ASP A 70 -25.82 -1.11 -4.49
N PRO A 71 -24.60 -0.55 -4.53
CA PRO A 71 -23.59 -0.81 -3.51
C PRO A 71 -24.12 -0.35 -2.14
N PRO A 72 -23.73 -1.02 -1.04
CA PRO A 72 -24.10 -0.58 0.29
C PRO A 72 -23.51 0.81 0.58
N GLU A 73 -24.28 1.65 1.26
CA GLU A 73 -23.81 2.91 1.83
C GLU A 73 -23.21 2.61 3.21
N ILE A 74 -21.96 3.02 3.42
CA ILE A 74 -21.26 2.86 4.69
C ILE A 74 -21.04 4.24 5.27
N THR A 75 -21.66 4.54 6.40
CA THR A 75 -21.49 5.81 7.11
C THR A 75 -20.76 5.59 8.42
N ILE A 76 -19.73 6.39 8.71
CA ILE A 76 -19.02 6.41 9.99
C ILE A 76 -19.24 7.77 10.64
N ASN A 77 -19.70 7.80 11.89
CA ASN A 77 -19.87 9.01 12.69
C ASN A 77 -18.96 8.94 13.89
N MET A 78 -18.21 10.00 14.14
CA MET A 78 -17.25 10.08 15.22
C MET A 78 -17.40 11.39 15.98
N SER A 79 -17.15 11.33 17.28
CA SER A 79 -17.04 12.53 18.12
C SER A 79 -15.82 12.46 19.01
N TYR A 80 -15.14 13.60 19.17
CA TYR A 80 -13.95 13.72 20.01
C TYR A 80 -13.91 15.08 20.72
N TYR A 81 -13.17 15.16 21.81
CA TYR A 81 -12.89 16.47 22.44
C TYR A 81 -11.84 17.20 21.63
N SER A 82 -12.09 18.48 21.33
CA SER A 82 -11.11 19.31 20.64
C SER A 82 -9.85 19.45 21.51
N TYR A 83 -8.70 19.18 20.91
CA TYR A 83 -7.38 19.38 21.49
C TYR A 83 -6.47 19.98 20.42
N GLY A 84 -6.48 21.31 20.35
CA GLY A 84 -5.86 22.03 19.23
C GLY A 84 -6.50 21.64 17.90
N VAL A 85 -5.65 21.44 16.88
CA VAL A 85 -6.04 21.03 15.52
C VAL A 85 -5.33 19.74 15.08
N ASN A 86 -4.89 18.93 16.03
CA ASN A 86 -4.04 17.76 15.74
C ASN A 86 -4.81 16.63 15.04
N ASN A 87 -6.07 16.40 15.42
CA ASN A 87 -6.89 15.40 14.74
C ASN A 87 -7.21 15.87 13.32
N GLU A 88 -7.45 17.17 13.14
CA GLU A 88 -7.71 17.81 11.87
C GLU A 88 -6.49 17.68 10.94
N LEU A 89 -5.29 17.94 11.46
CA LEU A 89 -4.03 17.71 10.75
C LEU A 89 -3.88 16.25 10.31
N ARG A 90 -4.14 15.30 11.21
CA ARG A 90 -4.06 13.85 10.92
C ARG A 90 -5.10 13.41 9.89
N MET A 91 -6.25 14.07 9.86
CA MET A 91 -7.28 13.89 8.83
C MET A 91 -6.91 14.54 7.48
N GLY A 92 -5.77 15.22 7.39
CA GLY A 92 -5.31 15.90 6.18
C GLY A 92 -5.97 17.26 5.95
N LEU A 93 -6.63 17.84 6.96
CA LEU A 93 -7.23 19.16 6.85
C LEU A 93 -6.15 20.25 6.89
N ASN A 94 -6.47 21.39 6.28
CA ASN A 94 -5.57 22.53 6.23
C ASN A 94 -5.47 23.22 7.60
N THR A 95 -4.43 22.88 8.36
CA THR A 95 -4.23 23.33 9.74
C THR A 95 -2.80 23.81 9.99
N ASP A 96 -2.67 24.79 10.88
CA ASP A 96 -1.39 25.23 11.44
C ASP A 96 -1.37 24.85 12.92
N ASN A 97 -0.27 24.30 13.42
CA ASN A 97 -0.08 24.09 14.85
C ASN A 97 1.36 24.44 15.27
N GLU A 98 1.64 24.39 16.57
CA GLU A 98 2.97 24.73 17.09
C GLU A 98 4.09 23.77 16.64
N GLN A 99 3.72 22.62 16.06
CA GLN A 99 4.65 21.54 15.68
C GLN A 99 4.91 21.48 14.17
N THR A 100 4.00 21.99 13.34
CA THR A 100 4.03 21.88 11.88
C THR A 100 3.36 23.10 11.24
N SER A 101 3.94 23.58 10.13
CA SER A 101 3.32 24.61 9.31
C SER A 101 2.78 24.01 8.02
N ASN A 102 1.61 23.38 8.13
CA ASN A 102 0.88 22.80 7.00
C ASN A 102 -0.24 23.72 6.51
N ALA A 103 -0.49 24.85 7.18
CA ALA A 103 -1.50 25.79 6.75
C ALA A 103 -1.05 26.59 5.53
N GLU A 104 -1.77 26.43 4.43
CA GLU A 104 -1.65 27.32 3.29
C GLU A 104 -2.36 28.65 3.61
N ILE A 105 -1.60 29.75 3.61
CA ILE A 105 -2.13 31.09 3.93
C ILE A 105 -3.25 31.45 2.94
N GLY A 106 -4.39 31.87 3.48
CA GLY A 106 -5.56 32.23 2.68
C GLY A 106 -6.52 31.06 2.46
N LYS A 107 -6.14 29.85 2.91
CA LYS A 107 -7.03 28.70 2.88
C LYS A 107 -7.80 28.48 4.18
N SER A 108 -9.04 28.02 4.06
CA SER A 108 -9.85 27.63 5.23
C SER A 108 -9.51 26.22 5.72
N LEU A 109 -9.86 25.88 6.97
CA LEU A 109 -9.71 24.52 7.52
C LEU A 109 -10.35 23.45 6.61
N LEU A 110 -11.48 23.81 6.00
CA LEU A 110 -12.31 22.92 5.20
C LEU A 110 -12.06 23.09 3.70
N GLU A 111 -11.08 23.90 3.28
CA GLU A 111 -10.88 24.20 1.87
C GLU A 111 -10.53 22.95 1.05
N ASP A 112 -9.82 22.02 1.68
CA ASP A 112 -9.43 20.78 1.04
C ASP A 112 -10.50 19.67 1.18
N ILE A 113 -11.66 19.96 1.78
CA ILE A 113 -12.81 19.04 1.75
C ILE A 113 -13.38 19.03 0.33
N GLY A 114 -13.41 17.84 -0.29
CA GLY A 114 -13.81 17.69 -1.69
C GLY A 114 -12.66 17.85 -2.69
N LEU A 115 -11.42 18.00 -2.20
CA LEU A 115 -10.20 17.93 -3.00
C LEU A 115 -9.48 16.62 -2.72
N ASP A 116 -8.74 16.13 -3.72
CA ASP A 116 -8.02 14.84 -3.70
C ASP A 116 -7.11 14.66 -2.45
N LYS A 117 -6.70 15.74 -1.78
CA LYS A 117 -5.85 15.71 -0.57
C LYS A 117 -6.52 15.09 0.68
N VAL A 118 -7.84 15.25 0.85
CA VAL A 118 -8.59 14.74 2.01
C VAL A 118 -9.43 13.51 1.64
N GLU A 119 -9.76 13.38 0.36
CA GLU A 119 -10.54 12.26 -0.16
C GLU A 119 -9.73 10.96 -0.26
N GLY A 120 -10.40 9.82 -0.07
CA GLY A 120 -9.75 8.52 -0.26
C GLY A 120 -8.95 8.00 0.92
N ARG A 121 -8.93 8.68 2.07
CA ARG A 121 -8.25 8.21 3.29
C ARG A 121 -8.95 6.98 3.87
N ASN A 122 -8.16 6.05 4.39
CA ASN A 122 -8.72 4.88 5.08
C ASN A 122 -8.87 5.17 6.58
N LEU A 123 -9.98 4.74 7.18
CA LEU A 123 -10.18 4.76 8.63
C LEU A 123 -10.00 3.35 9.19
N TYR A 124 -9.27 3.22 10.29
CA TYR A 124 -8.93 1.95 10.90
C TYR A 124 -9.46 1.92 12.32
N LEU A 125 -10.27 0.91 12.62
CA LEU A 125 -10.78 0.62 13.95
C LEU A 125 -10.01 -0.58 14.49
N VAL A 126 -9.30 -0.37 15.60
CA VAL A 126 -8.54 -1.44 16.24
C VAL A 126 -9.37 -2.05 17.36
N ILE A 127 -9.59 -3.34 17.23
CA ILE A 127 -10.34 -4.19 18.15
C ILE A 127 -9.35 -5.11 18.83
N ASN A 128 -9.20 -4.96 20.12
CA ASN A 128 -8.37 -5.84 20.92
C ASN A 128 -9.27 -6.81 21.69
N ASN A 129 -9.02 -8.10 21.53
CA ASN A 129 -9.77 -9.14 22.21
C ASN A 129 -9.22 -9.43 23.62
N ASP A 130 -8.03 -8.94 23.95
CA ASP A 130 -7.43 -9.07 25.27
C ASP A 130 -7.93 -7.99 26.24
N THR A 131 -7.88 -8.29 27.55
CA THR A 131 -8.15 -7.31 28.61
C THR A 131 -7.06 -6.25 28.77
N LYS A 132 -6.03 -6.27 27.91
CA LYS A 132 -4.96 -5.30 27.93
C LYS A 132 -5.40 -4.12 27.08
N GLU A 133 -5.51 -2.96 27.71
CA GLU A 133 -5.72 -1.72 26.98
C GLU A 133 -4.50 -1.44 26.11
N LEU A 134 -4.72 -1.05 24.85
CA LEU A 134 -3.71 -0.43 24.00
C LEU A 134 -3.01 0.70 24.78
N HIS A 135 -3.78 1.47 25.55
CA HIS A 135 -3.31 2.41 26.57
C HIS A 135 -2.54 1.72 27.71
N ARG A 136 -1.30 1.32 27.45
CA ARG A 136 -0.47 0.70 28.47
C ARG A 136 0.20 1.78 29.36
N ASN A 137 -0.57 2.29 30.32
CA ASN A 137 -0.12 2.80 31.62
C ASN A 137 1.02 3.85 31.71
N ASP A 138 1.42 4.56 30.67
CA ASP A 138 2.28 5.75 30.85
C ASP A 138 1.45 7.04 30.72
N PRO A 139 1.11 7.70 31.85
CA PRO A 139 0.32 8.94 31.87
C PRO A 139 1.07 10.16 31.31
N GLU A 140 2.35 10.01 30.97
CA GLU A 140 3.21 11.04 30.36
C GLU A 140 3.41 10.85 28.84
N ASP A 141 2.95 9.72 28.29
CA ASP A 141 3.13 9.38 26.88
C ASP A 141 1.98 9.95 26.04
N GLU A 142 2.16 11.19 25.56
CA GLU A 142 1.42 11.65 24.38
C GLU A 142 1.93 10.89 23.15
N TYR A 143 1.01 10.41 22.29
CA TYR A 143 1.41 9.94 20.97
C TYR A 143 2.04 11.13 20.26
N PRO A 144 3.33 11.06 19.91
CA PRO A 144 3.93 12.17 19.22
C PRO A 144 3.24 12.34 17.88
N ALA A 145 2.89 13.57 17.53
CA ALA A 145 2.83 13.97 16.13
C ALA A 145 4.27 14.14 15.59
N ILE A 146 5.15 13.17 15.89
CA ILE A 146 6.53 13.20 15.41
C ILE A 146 6.45 12.99 13.91
N LEU A 147 6.93 14.00 13.19
CA LEU A 147 7.47 13.84 11.85
C LEU A 147 8.56 12.77 11.95
N LEU A 148 8.23 11.53 11.57
CA LEU A 148 9.19 10.45 11.43
C LEU A 148 10.04 10.74 10.18
N SER A 149 10.84 11.80 10.22
CA SER A 149 11.72 12.22 9.14
C SER A 149 13.15 11.85 9.50
N GLY A 150 13.79 11.02 8.68
CA GLY A 150 15.20 10.66 8.81
C GLY A 150 15.45 9.16 8.71
N SER A 151 16.63 8.79 8.20
CA SER A 151 17.07 7.41 7.92
C SER A 151 17.42 6.58 9.17
N GLY A 152 16.81 6.87 10.33
CA GLY A 152 17.20 6.33 11.63
C GLY A 152 16.20 5.40 12.30
N PHE A 153 14.95 5.33 11.82
CA PHE A 153 13.91 4.51 12.45
C PHE A 153 14.00 3.05 11.97
N GLN A 154 14.09 2.11 12.90
CA GLN A 154 13.86 0.70 12.59
C GLN A 154 12.38 0.38 12.79
N GLN A 155 11.87 -0.61 12.04
CA GLN A 155 10.49 -1.09 12.17
C GLN A 155 10.14 -1.44 13.63
N SER A 156 11.09 -1.99 14.39
CA SER A 156 10.90 -2.33 15.80
C SER A 156 10.68 -1.13 16.73
N ASP A 157 11.07 0.07 16.31
CA ASP A 157 10.91 1.29 17.10
C ASP A 157 9.50 1.87 16.96
N VAL A 158 8.84 1.56 15.84
CA VAL A 158 7.53 2.12 15.49
C VAL A 158 6.41 1.10 15.67
N VAL A 159 6.62 -0.19 15.38
CA VAL A 159 5.55 -1.20 15.45
C VAL A 159 5.20 -1.55 16.90
N ASP A 160 3.91 -1.52 17.24
CA ASP A 160 3.45 -2.11 18.50
C ASP A 160 3.76 -3.61 18.51
N PRO A 161 4.54 -4.14 19.48
CA PRO A 161 4.89 -5.56 19.52
C PRO A 161 3.70 -6.51 19.65
N TYR A 162 2.53 -6.02 20.09
CA TYR A 162 1.29 -6.79 20.20
C TYR A 162 0.33 -6.56 19.03
N SER A 163 0.71 -5.77 18.03
CA SER A 163 -0.08 -5.50 16.81
C SER A 163 -0.61 -6.77 16.13
N ARG A 164 0.11 -7.90 16.24
CA ARG A 164 -0.31 -9.19 15.69
C ARG A 164 -1.57 -9.76 16.33
N ASP A 165 -1.85 -9.41 17.58
CA ASP A 165 -2.98 -9.91 18.37
C ASP A 165 -4.23 -9.02 18.24
N TYR A 166 -4.11 -7.88 17.54
CA TYR A 166 -5.23 -6.98 17.30
C TYR A 166 -6.04 -7.44 16.09
N SER A 167 -7.35 -7.21 16.11
CA SER A 167 -8.18 -7.28 14.91
C SER A 167 -8.42 -5.86 14.40
N VAL A 168 -8.40 -5.66 13.09
CA VAL A 168 -8.54 -4.33 12.49
C VAL A 168 -9.71 -4.33 11.52
N VAL A 169 -10.61 -3.37 11.68
CA VAL A 169 -11.66 -3.08 10.69
C VAL A 169 -11.25 -1.84 9.93
N VAL A 170 -11.11 -1.96 8.62
CA VAL A 170 -10.68 -0.91 7.71
C VAL A 170 -11.86 -0.45 6.88
N PHE A 171 -12.15 0.84 6.96
CA PHE A 171 -13.07 1.54 6.07
C PHE A 171 -12.24 2.18 4.97
N GLN A 172 -12.51 1.78 3.73
CA GLN A 172 -11.69 2.17 2.59
C GLN A 172 -12.29 3.35 1.85
N ASN A 173 -11.40 4.20 1.32
CA ASN A 173 -11.73 5.39 0.53
C ASN A 173 -12.81 6.25 1.22
N CYS A 174 -12.53 6.68 2.45
CA CYS A 174 -13.45 7.50 3.22
C CYS A 174 -13.47 8.94 2.69
N HIS A 175 -14.66 9.52 2.65
CA HIS A 175 -14.90 10.93 2.32
C HIS A 175 -15.54 11.61 3.52
N LEU A 176 -15.01 12.77 3.92
CA LEU A 176 -15.56 13.57 5.02
C LEU A 176 -16.83 14.31 4.54
N ASN A 177 -17.99 13.90 5.06
CA ASN A 177 -19.30 14.46 4.72
C ASN A 177 -19.64 15.72 5.54
N SER A 178 -19.24 15.75 6.81
CA SER A 178 -19.56 16.86 7.69
C SER A 178 -18.53 17.01 8.80
N TYR A 179 -18.28 18.25 9.19
CA TYR A 179 -17.44 18.64 10.32
C TYR A 179 -18.18 19.71 11.14
N ASP A 180 -18.48 19.41 12.41
CA ASP A 180 -19.23 20.28 13.32
C ASP A 180 -18.46 20.46 14.63
N THR A 181 -18.20 21.72 15.01
CA THR A 181 -17.57 22.05 16.29
C THR A 181 -18.59 22.73 17.20
N GLN A 182 -18.76 22.18 18.39
CA GLN A 182 -19.63 22.72 19.43
C GLN A 182 -18.79 23.17 20.62
N ALA A 183 -18.91 24.45 20.96
CA ALA A 183 -18.27 25.05 22.12
C ALA A 183 -19.29 25.84 22.94
N ALA A 184 -19.20 25.76 24.26
CA ALA A 184 -20.06 26.47 25.19
C ALA A 184 -19.25 26.98 26.37
N VAL A 185 -19.65 28.12 26.95
CA VAL A 185 -19.01 28.67 28.15
C VAL A 185 -19.17 27.68 29.30
N GLY A 186 -18.07 27.19 29.85
CA GLY A 186 -18.05 26.17 30.91
C GLY A 186 -18.17 24.73 30.44
N GLY A 187 -18.24 24.48 29.12
CA GLY A 187 -18.20 23.16 28.52
C GLY A 187 -16.86 22.86 27.84
N ILE A 188 -16.54 21.58 27.67
CA ILE A 188 -15.41 21.14 26.83
C ILE A 188 -15.86 21.20 25.37
N SER A 189 -15.02 21.75 24.50
CA SER A 189 -15.29 21.79 23.05
C SER A 189 -15.33 20.38 22.48
N THR A 190 -16.37 20.05 21.73
CA THR A 190 -16.53 18.75 21.07
C THR A 190 -16.60 18.94 19.57
N VAL A 191 -15.94 18.07 18.84
CA VAL A 191 -16.01 18.00 17.37
C VAL A 191 -16.76 16.73 16.98
N ARG A 192 -17.61 16.84 15.97
CA ARG A 192 -18.34 15.73 15.35
C ARG A 192 -17.99 15.67 13.87
N THR A 193 -17.63 14.49 13.41
CA THR A 193 -17.31 14.21 12.01
C THR A 193 -18.18 13.09 11.49
N SER A 194 -18.51 13.15 10.20
CA SER A 194 -19.23 12.08 9.50
C SER A 194 -18.48 11.75 8.22
N PHE A 195 -18.29 10.47 7.95
CA PHE A 195 -17.60 9.96 6.77
C PHE A 195 -18.48 8.98 6.01
N SER A 196 -18.33 8.92 4.70
CA SER A 196 -18.82 7.82 3.87
C SER A 196 -17.66 7.00 3.37
N ALA A 197 -17.72 5.69 3.52
CA ALA A 197 -16.72 4.75 2.99
C ALA A 197 -17.28 3.98 1.80
N GLN A 198 -16.40 3.57 0.90
CA GLN A 198 -16.77 2.80 -0.29
C GLN A 198 -16.70 1.29 -0.05
N ASN A 199 -15.88 0.86 0.91
CA ASN A 199 -15.79 -0.55 1.29
C ASN A 199 -15.37 -0.72 2.75
N ILE A 200 -15.59 -1.92 3.28
CA ILE A 200 -15.15 -2.34 4.62
C ILE A 200 -14.43 -3.70 4.52
N VAL A 201 -13.26 -3.80 5.15
CA VAL A 201 -12.48 -5.04 5.22
C VAL A 201 -12.08 -5.28 6.67
N ALA A 202 -12.13 -6.53 7.12
CA ALA A 202 -11.73 -6.90 8.48
C ALA A 202 -10.56 -7.88 8.45
N TYR A 203 -9.55 -7.61 9.26
CA TYR A 203 -8.38 -8.45 9.46
C TYR A 203 -8.35 -8.97 10.88
N SER A 204 -7.92 -10.23 11.04
CA SER A 204 -7.71 -10.86 12.35
C SER A 204 -6.34 -10.58 12.96
N SER A 205 -5.55 -9.71 12.33
CA SER A 205 -4.26 -9.24 12.80
C SER A 205 -4.18 -7.71 12.59
N GLY A 206 -3.20 -7.05 13.19
CA GLY A 206 -2.88 -5.63 12.97
C GLY A 206 -1.45 -5.39 12.51
N SER A 207 -0.71 -6.44 12.16
CA SER A 207 0.65 -6.40 11.59
C SER A 207 0.78 -7.43 10.46
N GLY A 208 1.71 -7.21 9.53
CA GLY A 208 1.88 -8.06 8.35
C GLY A 208 0.75 -7.90 7.33
N ILE A 209 -0.04 -6.84 7.46
CA ILE A 209 -1.18 -6.54 6.59
C ILE A 209 -0.74 -5.46 5.64
N ASN A 210 -0.85 -5.72 4.34
CA ASN A 210 -0.63 -4.69 3.36
C ASN A 210 -1.78 -3.66 3.42
N ILE A 211 -1.54 -2.43 3.01
CA ILE A 211 -2.59 -1.40 3.00
C ILE A 211 -3.66 -1.83 2.00
N PRO A 212 -4.91 -2.05 2.44
CA PRO A 212 -5.95 -2.43 1.52
C PRO A 212 -6.39 -1.20 0.72
N TYR A 213 -6.36 -1.36 -0.60
CA TYR A 213 -6.80 -0.38 -1.57
C TYR A 213 -7.97 -0.94 -2.38
N LEU A 214 -9.00 -0.12 -2.61
CA LEU A 214 -10.11 -0.48 -3.49
C LEU A 214 -9.83 0.12 -4.88
N ASP A 215 -9.52 -0.72 -5.86
CA ASP A 215 -9.40 -0.31 -7.26
C ASP A 215 -10.80 -0.04 -7.81
N LEU A 216 -11.17 1.24 -7.93
CA LEU A 216 -12.49 1.65 -8.41
C LEU A 216 -12.78 1.28 -9.86
N LYS A 217 -11.75 1.01 -10.67
CA LYS A 217 -11.93 0.60 -12.06
C LYS A 217 -12.23 -0.89 -12.16
N LYS A 218 -11.60 -1.71 -11.32
CA LYS A 218 -11.79 -3.18 -11.31
C LYS A 218 -12.88 -3.63 -10.34
N GLY A 219 -13.18 -2.83 -9.31
CA GLY A 219 -14.08 -3.20 -8.23
C GLY A 219 -13.49 -4.28 -7.31
N GLU A 220 -12.16 -4.35 -7.21
CA GLU A 220 -11.44 -5.37 -6.44
C GLU A 220 -10.61 -4.72 -5.34
N VAL A 221 -10.53 -5.37 -4.18
CA VAL A 221 -9.60 -5.00 -3.12
C VAL A 221 -8.23 -5.57 -3.46
N THR A 222 -7.22 -4.72 -3.52
CA THR A 222 -5.82 -5.09 -3.71
C THR A 222 -4.96 -4.49 -2.61
N ASP A 223 -3.80 -5.07 -2.43
CA ASP A 223 -2.82 -4.76 -1.38
C ASP A 223 -1.61 -3.98 -1.94
N THR A 224 -1.74 -3.51 -3.19
CA THR A 224 -0.68 -2.89 -3.98
C THR A 224 -1.05 -1.44 -4.22
N VAL A 225 -0.19 -0.53 -3.78
CA VAL A 225 -0.55 0.89 -3.59
C VAL A 225 -0.38 1.67 -4.88
N ASP A 226 0.67 1.39 -5.66
CA ASP A 226 0.96 2.06 -6.93
C ASP A 226 1.67 1.12 -7.90
N ASP A 227 1.29 1.19 -9.18
CA ASP A 227 2.11 0.70 -10.28
C ASP A 227 3.31 1.65 -10.43
N ILE A 228 4.48 1.26 -9.92
CA ILE A 228 5.72 2.01 -10.16
C ILE A 228 6.22 1.80 -11.59
N TYR A 229 5.73 0.76 -12.25
CA TYR A 229 6.04 0.46 -13.64
C TYR A 229 4.97 -0.44 -14.26
N THR A 230 4.48 -0.05 -15.43
CA THR A 230 3.62 -0.86 -16.27
C THR A 230 4.12 -0.76 -17.70
N SER A 231 4.33 -1.91 -18.34
CA SER A 231 4.77 -1.99 -19.73
C SER A 231 4.12 -3.17 -20.44
N ASP A 232 3.53 -2.86 -21.59
CA ASP A 232 3.10 -3.85 -22.57
C ASP A 232 4.08 -3.95 -23.76
N PHE A 233 5.16 -3.15 -23.77
CA PHE A 233 6.14 -3.03 -24.86
C PHE A 233 5.52 -2.69 -26.23
N SER A 234 4.37 -2.00 -26.26
CA SER A 234 3.69 -1.65 -27.50
C SER A 234 4.40 -0.57 -28.31
N ALA A 235 5.22 0.27 -27.65
CA ALA A 235 5.85 1.44 -28.26
C ALA A 235 7.40 1.41 -28.25
N ASP A 236 8.01 1.02 -27.13
CA ASP A 236 9.47 0.89 -27.00
C ASP A 236 9.87 -0.34 -26.14
N VAL A 237 11.18 -0.57 -25.95
CA VAL A 237 11.72 -1.52 -24.95
C VAL A 237 11.52 -1.03 -23.52
N ASP A 238 10.89 0.14 -23.33
CA ASP A 238 10.52 0.74 -22.04
C ASP A 238 11.68 0.79 -21.04
N GLY A 239 12.85 1.12 -21.57
CA GLY A 239 14.13 1.27 -20.86
C GLY A 239 14.67 -0.02 -20.24
N TRP A 240 14.29 -1.17 -20.77
CA TRP A 240 15.05 -2.41 -20.58
C TRP A 240 16.33 -2.35 -21.41
N ILE A 241 17.41 -2.87 -20.84
CA ILE A 241 18.72 -2.95 -21.50
C ILE A 241 19.25 -4.37 -21.49
N GLU A 242 19.89 -4.75 -22.58
CA GLU A 242 20.66 -6.00 -22.68
C GLU A 242 21.97 -5.86 -21.90
N LYS A 243 22.40 -6.94 -21.23
CA LYS A 243 23.65 -6.89 -20.48
C LYS A 243 24.58 -8.08 -20.68
N SER A 244 24.30 -8.97 -21.64
CA SER A 244 25.26 -9.97 -22.11
C SER A 244 24.81 -10.74 -23.35
N LEU A 245 25.74 -10.92 -24.31
CA LEU A 245 25.73 -11.86 -25.43
C LEU A 245 24.37 -12.08 -26.13
N GLY A 246 23.58 -11.03 -26.25
CA GLY A 246 22.25 -11.07 -26.85
C GLY A 246 21.80 -9.67 -27.26
N ASP A 247 20.82 -9.64 -28.15
CA ASP A 247 20.09 -8.46 -28.59
C ASP A 247 18.75 -8.41 -27.87
N LEU A 248 18.34 -7.18 -27.53
CA LEU A 248 17.03 -6.84 -27.01
C LEU A 248 16.30 -5.95 -28.01
N TYR A 249 15.10 -6.35 -28.41
CA TYR A 249 14.28 -5.56 -29.33
C TYR A 249 12.80 -5.87 -29.17
N ILE A 250 11.97 -4.98 -29.70
CA ILE A 250 10.52 -5.15 -29.71
C ILE A 250 10.13 -5.85 -30.99
N THR A 251 9.24 -6.83 -30.89
CA THR A 251 8.64 -7.46 -32.06
C THR A 251 7.45 -6.65 -32.58
N HIS A 252 7.06 -6.87 -33.84
CA HIS A 252 5.96 -6.13 -34.48
C HIS A 252 4.60 -6.24 -33.74
N ASP A 253 4.46 -7.21 -32.85
CA ASP A 253 3.30 -7.46 -32.01
C ASP A 253 3.45 -6.90 -30.57
N GLY A 254 4.38 -5.97 -30.35
CA GLY A 254 4.53 -5.23 -29.09
C GLY A 254 4.97 -6.12 -27.94
N LYS A 255 6.07 -6.86 -28.12
CA LYS A 255 6.63 -7.73 -27.07
C LYS A 255 8.11 -7.49 -26.96
N LEU A 256 8.62 -7.53 -25.74
CA LEU A 256 10.06 -7.52 -25.52
C LEU A 256 10.62 -8.90 -25.88
N LEU A 257 11.52 -8.93 -26.85
CA LEU A 257 12.22 -10.12 -27.29
C LEU A 257 13.67 -10.03 -26.84
N LEU A 258 14.14 -11.09 -26.19
CA LEU A 258 15.56 -11.30 -25.89
C LEU A 258 16.06 -12.48 -26.73
N GLN A 259 17.11 -12.25 -27.53
CA GLN A 259 17.72 -13.26 -28.40
C GLN A 259 19.24 -13.27 -28.24
N PRO A 260 19.87 -14.43 -27.99
CA PRO A 260 21.32 -14.57 -27.93
C PRO A 260 21.98 -14.33 -29.29
N LEU A 261 23.11 -13.61 -29.27
CA LEU A 261 23.87 -13.20 -30.46
C LEU A 261 24.89 -14.24 -30.94
N GLY A 262 25.12 -15.32 -30.18
CA GLY A 262 26.11 -16.31 -30.53
C GLY A 262 26.09 -17.55 -29.64
N THR A 263 27.03 -18.46 -29.91
CA THR A 263 27.15 -19.76 -29.21
C THR A 263 28.19 -19.78 -28.10
N ALA A 264 28.66 -18.61 -27.67
CA ALA A 264 29.59 -18.50 -26.56
C ALA A 264 28.87 -18.86 -25.25
N VAL A 265 29.56 -19.57 -24.37
CA VAL A 265 29.06 -19.82 -23.02
C VAL A 265 29.07 -18.51 -22.25
N GLY A 266 27.91 -18.13 -21.70
CA GLY A 266 27.80 -16.97 -20.84
C GLY A 266 26.38 -16.82 -20.31
N VAL A 267 26.15 -15.68 -19.67
CA VAL A 267 24.82 -15.31 -19.18
C VAL A 267 24.04 -14.59 -20.28
N HIS A 268 22.72 -14.75 -20.30
CA HIS A 268 21.84 -14.07 -21.26
C HIS A 268 20.66 -13.48 -20.50
N TYR A 269 20.66 -12.16 -20.34
CA TYR A 269 19.62 -11.47 -19.57
C TYR A 269 19.34 -10.06 -20.08
N ALA A 270 18.11 -9.63 -19.81
CA ALA A 270 17.70 -8.24 -19.88
C ALA A 270 17.57 -7.70 -18.45
N LYS A 271 17.94 -6.44 -18.23
CA LYS A 271 17.70 -5.77 -16.94
C LYS A 271 16.99 -4.45 -17.13
N ARG A 272 16.28 -4.02 -16.10
CA ARG A 272 15.85 -2.63 -15.98
C ARG A 272 17.01 -1.79 -15.47
N GLU A 273 17.06 -0.51 -15.83
CA GLU A 273 18.12 0.41 -15.39
C GLU A 273 18.23 0.50 -13.86
N ASP A 274 19.40 0.94 -13.40
CA ASP A 274 19.68 1.14 -11.97
C ASP A 274 18.80 2.28 -11.43
N GLY A 275 18.42 2.21 -10.14
CA GLY A 275 17.44 3.13 -9.53
C GLY A 275 15.97 2.81 -9.82
N PHE A 276 15.66 1.65 -10.40
CA PHE A 276 14.30 1.17 -10.64
C PHE A 276 13.57 0.77 -9.35
N THR A 277 14.27 0.21 -8.38
CA THR A 277 13.75 -0.10 -7.04
C THR A 277 14.55 0.60 -5.95
N THR A 278 13.90 0.90 -4.83
CA THR A 278 14.59 1.31 -3.59
C THR A 278 14.88 0.11 -2.72
N VAL A 279 16.15 -0.08 -2.33
CA VAL A 279 16.58 -1.14 -1.42
C VAL A 279 15.84 -1.05 -0.09
N GLY A 280 15.39 -2.18 0.45
CA GLY A 280 14.62 -2.28 1.70
C GLY A 280 13.11 -2.24 1.51
N LYS A 281 12.61 -1.70 0.39
CA LYS A 281 11.18 -1.69 0.09
C LYS A 281 10.69 -3.03 -0.46
N LYS A 282 9.41 -3.33 -0.25
CA LYS A 282 8.75 -4.53 -0.77
C LYS A 282 8.01 -4.22 -2.07
N TYR A 283 8.11 -5.11 -3.04
CA TYR A 283 7.50 -4.99 -4.36
C TYR A 283 6.78 -6.28 -4.76
N LYS A 284 5.88 -6.16 -5.73
CA LYS A 284 5.26 -7.27 -6.44
C LYS A 284 5.48 -7.10 -7.94
N LEU A 285 5.90 -8.17 -8.61
CA LEU A 285 6.17 -8.23 -10.03
C LEU A 285 5.21 -9.25 -10.64
N THR A 286 4.47 -8.81 -11.65
CA THR A 286 3.58 -9.67 -12.43
C THR A 286 3.85 -9.49 -13.92
N GLY A 287 3.46 -10.49 -14.71
CA GLY A 287 3.51 -10.41 -16.16
C GLY A 287 3.41 -11.76 -16.82
N GLU A 288 3.77 -11.83 -18.10
CA GLU A 288 3.75 -13.06 -18.88
C GLU A 288 5.08 -13.28 -19.59
N GLY A 289 5.54 -14.54 -19.58
CA GLY A 289 6.72 -14.97 -20.33
C GLY A 289 6.40 -16.10 -21.29
N TYR A 290 7.17 -16.18 -22.36
CA TYR A 290 7.06 -17.22 -23.38
C TYR A 290 8.45 -17.65 -23.82
N ILE A 291 8.71 -18.95 -23.78
CA ILE A 291 9.91 -19.54 -24.39
C ILE A 291 9.51 -20.10 -25.76
N LYS A 292 10.26 -19.78 -26.80
CA LYS A 292 10.01 -20.31 -28.14
C LYS A 292 9.97 -21.84 -28.13
N ALA A 293 8.95 -22.44 -28.75
CA ALA A 293 8.76 -23.89 -28.80
C ALA A 293 10.01 -24.65 -29.29
N SER A 294 10.76 -24.05 -30.20
CA SER A 294 11.97 -24.61 -30.79
C SER A 294 13.27 -24.20 -30.08
N ALA A 295 13.22 -23.55 -28.91
CA ALA A 295 14.41 -23.12 -28.18
C ALA A 295 15.19 -24.35 -27.65
N PRO A 296 16.37 -24.65 -28.21
CA PRO A 296 17.09 -25.89 -27.88
C PRO A 296 17.76 -25.88 -26.49
N ASN A 297 18.05 -24.72 -25.92
CA ASN A 297 18.85 -24.58 -24.71
C ASN A 297 18.20 -23.74 -23.60
N VAL A 298 17.09 -23.04 -23.86
CA VAL A 298 16.38 -22.30 -22.81
C VAL A 298 15.25 -23.15 -22.28
N ASP A 299 15.34 -23.54 -21.02
CA ASP A 299 14.34 -24.34 -20.33
C ASP A 299 13.47 -23.46 -19.43
N HIS A 300 14.05 -22.40 -18.88
CA HIS A 300 13.38 -21.52 -17.92
C HIS A 300 13.63 -20.03 -18.18
N ILE A 301 12.69 -19.18 -17.72
CA ILE A 301 12.90 -17.75 -17.52
C ILE A 301 12.94 -17.50 -16.01
N ARG A 302 14.05 -16.95 -15.52
CA ARG A 302 14.26 -16.62 -14.11
C ARG A 302 14.34 -15.15 -13.86
N PHE A 303 13.93 -14.76 -12.67
CA PHE A 303 13.77 -13.38 -12.25
C PHE A 303 14.69 -13.15 -11.07
N TYR A 304 15.47 -12.08 -11.14
CA TYR A 304 16.41 -11.72 -10.10
C TYR A 304 16.19 -10.28 -9.65
N ASP A 305 16.35 -10.07 -8.35
CA ASP A 305 16.61 -8.77 -7.76
C ASP A 305 18.12 -8.51 -7.90
N GLY A 306 18.42 -7.56 -8.77
CA GLY A 306 19.72 -7.38 -9.39
C GLY A 306 20.15 -8.59 -10.21
N VAL A 307 21.32 -9.15 -9.89
CA VAL A 307 21.89 -10.36 -10.51
C VAL A 307 22.16 -11.49 -9.51
N ASP A 308 21.96 -11.22 -8.22
CA ASP A 308 22.43 -12.08 -7.13
C ASP A 308 21.29 -12.83 -6.44
N TYR A 309 20.09 -12.24 -6.40
CA TYR A 309 18.99 -12.71 -5.57
C TYR A 309 17.85 -13.26 -6.41
N LEU A 310 17.72 -14.59 -6.43
CA LEU A 310 16.65 -15.27 -7.16
C LEU A 310 15.28 -14.94 -6.55
N LEU A 311 14.40 -14.36 -7.36
CA LEU A 311 13.00 -14.11 -7.00
C LEU A 311 12.13 -15.34 -7.29
N GLY A 312 12.43 -16.04 -8.38
CA GLY A 312 11.82 -17.32 -8.69
C GLY A 312 12.02 -17.76 -10.13
N ASP A 313 11.38 -18.89 -10.44
CA ASP A 313 11.48 -19.61 -11.70
C ASP A 313 10.06 -19.87 -12.21
N PHE A 314 9.62 -19.12 -13.22
CA PHE A 314 8.18 -19.04 -13.53
C PHE A 314 7.79 -19.54 -14.92
N VAL A 315 8.75 -19.76 -15.82
CA VAL A 315 8.45 -20.20 -17.19
C VAL A 315 9.23 -21.46 -17.53
N GLY A 316 8.90 -22.57 -16.87
CA GLY A 316 9.57 -23.88 -17.05
C GLY A 316 8.70 -25.00 -17.58
N GLY A 317 7.38 -24.77 -17.73
CA GLY A 317 6.41 -25.84 -17.97
C GLY A 317 6.33 -26.29 -19.42
N THR A 318 5.90 -25.40 -20.33
CA THR A 318 5.68 -25.73 -21.75
C THR A 318 6.21 -24.62 -22.65
N LYS A 319 7.23 -24.93 -23.45
CA LYS A 319 7.72 -24.04 -24.51
C LYS A 319 6.61 -23.88 -25.56
N GLY A 320 6.49 -22.70 -26.15
CA GLY A 320 5.45 -22.41 -27.15
C GLY A 320 4.12 -21.91 -26.59
N THR A 321 4.04 -21.65 -25.28
CA THR A 321 2.84 -21.11 -24.63
C THR A 321 3.20 -19.95 -23.70
N TRP A 322 2.33 -18.94 -23.64
CA TRP A 322 2.44 -17.85 -22.65
C TRP A 322 2.13 -18.39 -21.26
N GLN A 323 2.94 -18.00 -20.29
CA GLN A 323 2.79 -18.37 -18.88
C GLN A 323 2.82 -17.11 -18.04
N SER A 324 1.80 -16.91 -17.21
CA SER A 324 1.74 -15.79 -16.27
C SER A 324 2.59 -16.06 -15.03
N PHE A 325 3.17 -15.01 -14.46
CA PHE A 325 3.93 -15.06 -13.22
C PHE A 325 3.51 -13.95 -12.25
N SER A 326 3.73 -14.18 -10.96
CA SER A 326 3.50 -13.23 -9.87
C SER A 326 4.46 -13.55 -8.73
N VAL A 327 5.26 -12.56 -8.31
CA VAL A 327 6.22 -12.71 -7.22
C VAL A 327 6.26 -11.46 -6.35
N GLU A 328 6.37 -11.63 -5.04
CA GLU A 328 6.66 -10.56 -4.10
C GLU A 328 8.09 -10.69 -3.58
N TRP A 329 8.79 -9.57 -3.42
CA TRP A 329 10.14 -9.55 -2.87
C TRP A 329 10.44 -8.26 -2.13
N THR A 330 11.41 -8.31 -1.21
CA THR A 330 12.04 -7.11 -0.64
C THR A 330 13.31 -6.83 -1.42
N ALA A 331 13.40 -5.64 -2.01
CA ALA A 331 14.53 -5.26 -2.85
C ALA A 331 15.82 -5.17 -2.04
N GLN A 332 16.83 -5.92 -2.45
CA GLN A 332 18.21 -5.87 -1.98
C GLN A 332 19.10 -5.13 -2.99
N ARG A 333 18.61 -4.96 -4.22
CA ARG A 333 19.22 -4.15 -5.27
C ARG A 333 18.22 -3.12 -5.79
N ASP A 334 18.72 -2.19 -6.59
CA ASP A 334 17.96 -1.09 -7.16
C ASP A 334 17.51 -1.35 -8.60
N TYR A 335 17.53 -2.61 -9.05
CA TYR A 335 17.05 -3.04 -10.37
C TYR A 335 16.60 -4.49 -10.35
N ILE A 336 15.86 -4.91 -11.39
CA ILE A 336 15.48 -6.30 -11.64
C ILE A 336 16.04 -6.80 -12.95
N SER A 337 16.20 -8.12 -13.08
CA SER A 337 16.63 -8.73 -14.33
C SER A 337 15.93 -10.05 -14.63
N PHE A 338 15.87 -10.36 -15.93
CA PHE A 338 15.27 -11.57 -16.48
C PHE A 338 16.32 -12.39 -17.22
N TYR A 339 16.63 -13.56 -16.67
CA TYR A 339 17.62 -14.49 -17.19
C TYR A 339 16.95 -15.58 -18.02
N MET A 340 17.59 -15.92 -19.14
CA MET A 340 17.42 -17.24 -19.73
C MET A 340 18.20 -18.27 -18.88
N GLN A 341 17.62 -19.44 -18.71
CA GLN A 341 18.27 -20.52 -17.96
C GLN A 341 18.15 -21.85 -18.71
N LYS A 342 19.20 -22.67 -18.58
CA LYS A 342 19.27 -24.06 -19.03
C LYS A 342 19.43 -25.01 -17.84
N ASP A 343 18.63 -26.06 -17.79
CA ASP A 343 18.75 -27.04 -16.72
C ASP A 343 20.08 -27.79 -16.77
N GLY A 344 20.72 -27.89 -15.60
CA GLY A 344 22.01 -28.58 -15.42
C GLY A 344 23.23 -27.81 -15.95
N ALA A 345 23.09 -26.57 -16.41
CA ALA A 345 24.23 -25.74 -16.81
C ALA A 345 24.92 -25.04 -15.62
N ALA A 346 26.08 -24.41 -15.87
CA ALA A 346 26.86 -23.70 -14.85
C ALA A 346 26.12 -22.44 -14.35
N GLY A 347 26.59 -21.84 -13.25
CA GLY A 347 25.96 -20.65 -12.69
C GLY A 347 24.51 -20.87 -12.23
N ASN A 348 24.20 -22.07 -11.72
CA ASN A 348 22.81 -22.51 -11.45
C ASN A 348 21.91 -22.53 -12.70
N GLY A 349 22.51 -22.70 -13.87
CA GLY A 349 21.83 -22.79 -15.16
C GLY A 349 21.84 -21.50 -15.98
N THR A 350 22.30 -20.38 -15.43
CA THR A 350 22.33 -19.10 -16.16
C THR A 350 23.51 -19.00 -17.13
N GLU A 351 24.55 -19.82 -16.95
CA GLU A 351 25.72 -19.86 -17.83
C GLU A 351 25.65 -21.05 -18.79
N PHE A 352 25.27 -20.80 -20.03
CA PHE A 352 25.21 -21.83 -21.07
C PHE A 352 25.53 -21.26 -22.45
N ALA A 353 25.87 -22.14 -23.40
CA ALA A 353 26.01 -21.77 -24.80
C ALA A 353 24.62 -21.75 -25.44
N ALA A 354 24.08 -20.56 -25.67
CA ALA A 354 22.83 -20.40 -26.40
C ALA A 354 22.99 -20.63 -27.90
N GLY A 355 21.89 -20.84 -28.62
CA GLY A 355 21.82 -20.88 -30.07
C GLY A 355 20.87 -19.82 -30.61
N ALA A 356 20.94 -19.51 -31.90
CA ALA A 356 20.10 -18.48 -32.52
C ALA A 356 18.58 -18.75 -32.41
N GLY A 357 18.18 -19.97 -32.05
CA GLY A 357 16.78 -20.35 -31.83
C GLY A 357 16.29 -20.18 -30.39
N ASP A 358 17.18 -19.86 -29.44
CA ASP A 358 16.88 -19.66 -28.03
C ASP A 358 16.28 -18.28 -27.80
N ILE A 359 14.96 -18.15 -27.98
CA ILE A 359 14.27 -16.87 -27.91
C ILE A 359 13.25 -16.92 -26.78
N ILE A 360 13.23 -15.87 -25.97
CA ILE A 360 12.17 -15.61 -25.00
C ILE A 360 11.45 -14.31 -25.34
N TYR A 361 10.20 -14.23 -24.91
CA TYR A 361 9.35 -13.06 -25.06
C TYR A 361 8.73 -12.72 -23.71
N LEU A 362 8.57 -11.43 -23.45
CA LEU A 362 7.97 -10.88 -22.24
C LEU A 362 6.92 -9.83 -22.61
N ARG A 363 5.86 -9.74 -21.82
CA ARG A 363 4.82 -8.71 -21.96
C ARG A 363 4.05 -8.49 -20.66
N ASN A 364 3.28 -7.40 -20.62
CA ASN A 364 2.38 -7.06 -19.52
C ASN A 364 3.11 -7.03 -18.17
N ILE A 365 4.32 -6.48 -18.16
CA ILE A 365 5.14 -6.40 -16.96
C ILE A 365 4.60 -5.28 -16.09
N VAL A 366 4.19 -5.63 -14.88
CA VAL A 366 3.74 -4.68 -13.86
C VAL A 366 4.57 -4.88 -12.62
N VAL A 367 5.15 -3.80 -12.11
CA VAL A 367 5.81 -3.76 -10.81
C VAL A 367 5.09 -2.76 -9.93
N THR A 368 4.67 -3.23 -8.76
CA THR A 368 3.95 -2.41 -7.78
C THR A 368 4.71 -2.36 -6.46
N GLU A 369 4.78 -1.19 -5.83
CA GLU A 369 5.25 -1.10 -4.43
C GLU A 369 4.18 -1.69 -3.50
N VAL A 370 4.61 -2.55 -2.59
CA VAL A 370 3.76 -3.16 -1.55
C VAL A 370 4.12 -2.48 -0.24
N LYS A 371 3.20 -1.68 0.30
CA LYS A 371 3.38 -1.02 1.60
C LYS A 371 2.68 -1.83 2.68
N GLU A 372 3.36 -2.04 3.80
CA GLU A 372 2.78 -2.71 4.97
C GLU A 372 2.22 -1.67 5.95
N LEU A 373 1.04 -1.97 6.49
CA LEU A 373 0.39 -1.25 7.56
C LEU A 373 1.14 -1.43 8.89
N ILE A 374 1.43 -0.33 9.56
CA ILE A 374 1.97 -0.34 10.93
C ILE A 374 0.96 0.32 11.88
N ILE A 375 0.53 -0.44 12.89
CA ILE A 375 -0.06 0.14 14.11
C ILE A 375 1.10 0.64 14.99
N PRO A 376 1.20 1.96 15.24
CA PRO A 376 2.31 2.50 15.99
C PRO A 376 2.26 2.11 17.46
N ASN A 377 3.44 1.82 18.03
CA ASN A 377 3.66 1.73 19.46
C ASN A 377 3.52 3.12 20.11
N TYR A 378 3.32 3.15 21.43
CA TYR A 378 3.49 4.38 22.21
C TYR A 378 4.98 4.76 22.19
N PHE A 379 5.27 5.98 21.74
CA PHE A 379 6.62 6.51 21.83
C PHE A 379 6.82 7.14 23.21
N LYS A 380 7.84 6.65 23.92
CA LYS A 380 8.30 7.31 25.14
C LYS A 380 9.00 8.61 24.77
N ARG A 381 8.41 9.74 25.16
CA ARG A 381 8.95 11.10 24.93
C ARG A 381 10.42 11.24 25.37
N ASP A 382 10.78 10.55 26.45
CA ASP A 382 12.11 10.62 27.07
C ASP A 382 13.22 9.87 26.31
N SER A 383 12.87 8.99 25.38
CA SER A 383 13.85 8.12 24.71
C SER A 383 14.51 8.79 23.50
N PHE A 384 13.85 9.80 22.91
CA PHE A 384 14.28 10.43 21.65
C PHE A 384 14.56 11.93 21.77
N CYS A 385 14.01 12.63 22.77
CA CYS A 385 14.23 14.06 22.93
C CYS A 385 15.60 14.43 23.52
N ARG A 386 16.41 13.46 23.95
CA ARG A 386 17.68 13.78 24.62
C ARG A 386 18.79 14.22 23.65
N ASP A 387 18.77 13.76 22.40
CA ASP A 387 19.86 14.09 21.45
C ASP A 387 19.55 15.25 20.49
N PHE A 388 18.30 15.72 20.42
CA PHE A 388 17.92 16.82 19.52
C PHE A 388 17.99 18.21 20.15
N PHE A 389 17.97 18.31 21.48
CA PHE A 389 18.02 19.59 22.20
C PHE A 389 19.21 19.75 23.17
N ASP A 390 20.01 18.72 23.43
CA ASP A 390 21.26 18.83 24.22
C ASP A 390 22.50 19.21 23.36
N ALA A 391 22.30 19.79 22.17
CA ALA A 391 23.35 20.58 21.54
C ALA A 391 23.42 21.93 22.26
N ASP A 392 24.09 21.94 23.42
CA ASP A 392 24.73 23.13 23.96
C ASP A 392 25.49 23.82 22.82
N ASP A 393 24.88 24.84 22.21
CA ASP A 393 25.55 25.79 21.34
C ASP A 393 26.02 26.94 22.24
N PRO A 394 27.31 27.00 22.64
CA PRO A 394 27.80 28.03 23.54
C PRO A 394 28.20 29.29 22.78
N LEU A 395 27.52 29.66 21.70
CA LEU A 395 27.85 30.85 20.91
C LEU A 395 26.63 31.51 20.25
N LEU A 396 25.74 32.12 21.05
CA LEU A 396 24.99 33.33 20.65
C LEU A 396 24.70 34.23 21.86
#